data_AF-A0A068QYA5-F1
#
_entry.id   AF-A0A068QYA5-F1
#
_cell.length_a   1.000
_cell.length_b   1.000
_cell.length_c   1.000
_cell.angle_alpha   90.00
_cell.angle_beta   90.00
_cell.angle_gamma   90.00
#
_symmetry.space_group_name_H-M   'P 1'
#
loop_
_entity.id
_entity.type
_entity.pdbx_description
1 polymer ?
#
loop_
_entity_poly.entity_id
_entity_poly.type
_entity_poly.pdbx_seq_one_letter_code
_entity_poly.pdbx_strand_id
1 'polypeptide(L)' 'MSQKEIWYETLHPNFGQYFAVENILYHDKTQHQDLIIFENTELGRIMALDGVVQTTERDEFIYH' A
#
# COMPACT_ATOMS: atom_id res chain seq x y z
N MET A 1 8.77 -20.90 -6.38
CA MET A 1 8.58 -19.44 -6.20
C MET A 1 7.69 -19.25 -5.00
N SER A 2 8.09 -18.44 -4.02
CA SER A 2 7.28 -18.17 -2.83
C SER A 2 6.00 -17.44 -3.25
N GLN A 3 4.85 -17.85 -2.72
CA GLN A 3 3.62 -17.09 -2.88
C GLN A 3 3.76 -15.78 -2.09
N LYS A 4 3.68 -14.64 -2.78
CA LYS A 4 3.74 -13.31 -2.14
C LYS A 4 2.35 -12.92 -1.67
N GLU A 5 2.26 -12.30 -0.50
CA GLU A 5 1.02 -11.71 0.00
C GLU A 5 0.57 -10.59 -0.94
N ILE A 6 -0.72 -10.49 -1.20
CA ILE A 6 -1.31 -9.44 -2.02
C ILE A 6 -2.10 -8.50 -1.11
N TRP A 7 -1.77 -7.22 -1.14
CA TRP A 7 -2.52 -6.17 -0.48
C TRP A 7 -3.51 -5.56 -1.46
N TYR A 8 -4.76 -5.38 -1.02
CA TYR A 8 -5.87 -4.89 -1.85
C TYR A 8 -6.33 -3.53 -1.35
N GLU A 9 -6.40 -2.55 -2.24
CA GLU A 9 -6.95 -1.24 -1.92
C GLU A 9 -8.49 -1.29 -1.81
N THR A 10 -9.06 -0.56 -0.85
CA THR A 10 -10.49 -0.57 -0.54
C THR A 10 -11.22 0.74 -0.82
N LEU A 11 -10.64 1.62 -1.65
CA LEU A 11 -11.22 2.93 -1.98
C LEU A 11 -12.61 2.83 -2.63
N HIS A 12 -12.82 1.82 -3.47
CA HIS A 12 -14.07 1.62 -4.20
C HIS A 12 -14.65 0.22 -3.97
N PRO A 13 -15.99 0.07 -3.98
CA PRO A 13 -16.64 -1.20 -3.64
C PRO A 13 -16.53 -2.28 -4.72
N ASN A 14 -16.34 -1.89 -6.00
CA ASN A 14 -16.50 -2.79 -7.15
C ASN A 14 -15.24 -2.95 -8.00
N PHE A 15 -14.20 -2.15 -7.75
CA PHE A 15 -12.92 -2.23 -8.44
C PHE A 15 -11.85 -1.62 -7.55
N GLY A 16 -10.59 -1.92 -7.83
CA GLY A 16 -9.47 -1.38 -7.08
C GLY A 16 -8.16 -1.84 -7.68
N GLN A 17 -7.09 -1.38 -7.08
CA GLN A 17 -5.72 -1.82 -7.36
C GLN A 17 -5.23 -2.75 -6.26
N TYR A 18 -4.21 -3.54 -6.59
CA TYR A 18 -3.61 -4.49 -5.68
C TYR A 18 -2.10 -4.53 -5.91
N PHE A 19 -1.35 -4.82 -4.86
CA PHE A 19 0.10 -4.82 -4.88
C PHE A 19 0.65 -6.07 -4.22
N ALA A 20 1.67 -6.67 -4.83
CA ALA A 20 2.44 -7.70 -4.17
C ALA A 20 3.27 -7.06 -3.04
N VAL A 21 3.16 -7.62 -1.84
CA VAL A 21 3.92 -7.22 -0.67
C VAL A 21 5.23 -8.01 -0.64
N GLU A 22 6.36 -7.29 -0.73
CA GLU A 22 7.68 -7.88 -0.52
C GLU A 22 7.99 -7.98 0.96
N ASN A 23 7.76 -6.89 1.69
CA ASN A 23 8.06 -6.78 3.11
C ASN A 23 7.21 -5.66 3.75
N ILE A 24 6.62 -5.93 4.91
CA ILE A 24 5.92 -4.90 5.69
C ILE A 24 6.96 -4.18 6.54
N LEU A 25 7.12 -2.88 6.33
CA LEU A 25 8.05 -2.04 7.09
C LEU A 25 7.42 -1.51 8.37
N TYR A 26 6.11 -1.22 8.31
CA TYR A 26 5.36 -0.70 9.43
C TYR A 26 3.87 -1.00 9.24
N HIS A 27 3.19 -1.40 10.32
CA HIS A 27 1.74 -1.50 10.37
C HIS A 27 1.28 -1.16 11.78
N ASP A 28 0.44 -0.14 11.92
CA ASP A 28 -0.18 0.22 13.19
C ASP A 28 -1.61 0.71 12.98
N LYS A 29 -2.48 0.34 13.91
CA LYS A 29 -3.88 0.76 13.93
C LYS A 29 -4.15 1.58 15.16
N THR A 30 -4.34 2.88 14.94
CA THR A 30 -4.63 3.85 16.00
C THR A 30 -6.13 4.05 16.15
N GLN A 31 -6.53 4.89 17.12
CA GLN A 31 -7.93 5.33 17.25
C GLN A 31 -8.43 6.16 16.06
N HIS A 32 -7.52 6.70 15.24
CA HIS A 32 -7.88 7.60 14.14
C HIS A 32 -7.87 6.92 12.78
N GLN A 33 -6.92 5.99 12.57
CA GLN A 33 -6.64 5.40 11.26
C GLN A 33 -5.82 4.12 11.37
N ASP A 34 -5.94 3.26 10.35
CA ASP A 34 -5.10 2.11 10.06
C ASP A 34 -3.98 2.50 9.08
N LEU A 35 -2.72 2.48 9.51
CA LEU A 35 -1.56 2.93 8.73
C LEU A 35 -0.65 1.75 8.41
N ILE A 36 -0.38 1.53 7.13
CA ILE A 36 0.56 0.51 6.66
C ILE A 36 1.59 1.12 5.69
N ILE A 37 2.84 0.70 5.83
CA ILE A 37 3.93 0.96 4.89
C ILE A 37 4.57 -0.38 4.53
N PHE A 38 4.62 -0.67 3.23
CA PHE A 38 5.23 -1.90 2.73
C PHE A 38 6.04 -1.68 1.46
N GLU A 39 6.96 -2.59 1.19
CA GLU A 39 7.78 -2.61 -0.01
C GLU A 39 7.07 -3.38 -1.13
N ASN A 40 7.09 -2.79 -2.32
CA ASN A 40 6.64 -3.40 -3.56
C ASN A 40 7.75 -3.29 -4.62
N THR A 41 7.91 -4.36 -5.42
CA THR A 41 8.99 -4.43 -6.43
C THR A 41 8.84 -3.36 -7.52
N GLU A 42 7.62 -2.98 -7.87
CA GLU A 42 7.28 -2.10 -9.00
C GLU A 42 7.21 -0.63 -8.61
N LEU A 43 6.69 -0.29 -7.43
CA LEU A 43 6.42 1.09 -6.97
C LEU A 43 7.29 1.55 -5.80
N GLY A 44 8.18 0.69 -5.29
CA GLY A 44 9.01 1.00 -4.12
C GLY A 44 8.19 0.92 -2.83
N ARG A 45 8.40 1.86 -1.91
CA ARG A 45 7.57 1.93 -0.69
C ARG A 45 6.19 2.49 -1.00
N ILE A 46 5.16 1.79 -0.54
CA ILE A 46 3.76 2.21 -0.62
C ILE A 46 3.27 2.52 0.79
N MET A 47 2.70 3.71 0.99
CA MET A 47 2.00 4.09 2.23
C MET A 47 0.49 4.10 1.97
N ALA A 48 -0.27 3.42 2.80
CA ALA A 48 -1.73 3.44 2.78
C ALA A 48 -2.30 3.80 4.16
N LEU A 49 -3.43 4.51 4.12
CA LEU A 49 -4.24 4.88 5.29
C LEU A 49 -5.66 4.37 5.07
N ASP A 50 -6.21 3.67 6.07
CA ASP A 50 -7.57 3.13 6.06
C ASP A 50 -7.89 2.32 4.79
N GLY A 51 -6.90 1.57 4.30
CA GLY A 51 -7.02 0.73 3.10
C GLY A 51 -6.90 1.49 1.78
N VAL A 52 -6.52 2.77 1.78
CA VAL A 52 -6.37 3.61 0.58
C VAL A 52 -4.92 4.10 0.44
N VAL A 53 -4.33 3.94 -0.74
CA VAL A 53 -2.97 4.41 -1.05
C VAL A 53 -2.91 5.93 -0.96
N GLN A 54 -1.89 6.44 -0.27
CA GLN A 54 -1.66 7.87 -0.08
C GLN A 54 -0.49 8.38 -0.93
N THR A 55 0.57 7.58 -1.06
CA THR A 55 1.74 7.91 -1.89
C THR A 55 2.53 6.63 -2.20
N THR A 56 3.24 6.63 -3.33
CA THR A 56 4.22 5.60 -3.66
C THR A 56 5.55 6.23 -4.05
N GLU A 57 6.65 5.63 -3.59
CA GLU A 57 8.00 6.18 -3.74
C GLU A 57 8.38 6.47 -5.20
N ARG A 58 7.95 5.62 -6.14
CA ARG A 58 8.41 5.72 -7.53
C ARG A 58 7.58 6.64 -8.41
N ASP A 59 6.38 7.03 -8.01
CA ASP A 59 5.50 7.88 -8.83
C ASP A 59 5.04 9.17 -8.13
N GLU A 60 5.40 9.38 -6.87
CA GLU A 60 5.02 10.59 -6.11
C GLU A 60 5.43 11.89 -6.79
N PHE A 61 6.53 11.90 -7.55
CA PHE A 61 7.00 13.07 -8.29
C PHE A 61 6.06 13.53 -9.41
N ILE A 62 5.11 12.69 -9.83
CA ILE A 62 4.06 13.07 -10.79
C ILE A 62 2.97 13.89 -10.09
N TYR A 63 2.77 13.63 -8.80
CA TYR A 63 1.79 14.31 -7.96
C TYR A 63 2.29 15.67 -7.46
N HIS A 64 3.59 15.78 -7.12
CA HIS A 64 4.23 17.00 -6.64
C HIS A 64 4.77 17.88 -7.78
#